data_AF-A0A2V7YFR2-F1
#
_entry.id   AF-A0A2V7YFR2-F1
#
_cell.length_a   1.000
_cell.length_b   1.000
_cell.length_c   1.000
_cell.angle_alpha   90.00
_cell.angle_beta   90.00
_cell.angle_gamma   90.00
#
_symmetry.space_group_name_H-M   'P 1'
#
loop_
_entity.id
_entity.type
_entity.pdbx_description
1 polymer ?
#
loop_
_entity_poly.entity_id
_entity_poly.type
_entity_poly.pdbx_seq_one_letter_code
_entity_poly.pdbx_strand_id
1 'polypeptide(L)'
;SRKKDFNVRALDLIEAQSGVHRPRTNDNRRTATGVQYNIFDSERYVLTLDDHRMRDVASSAPYDFLEILVNEKQYGGGGIFNDQATACVDSAFAEYVFVHEFGHHFAALADEYYTSPVAYTTSGAAEHPEPWEPNATANAAHPKWTVDPDVPLPTPWDKEEFEKHSHAIQAERARLRAANAPESEMDKLFTEEREWETKLLGSQKYAGKVGAFEGAAYEARGLYRPQIDCIMFTRDEVGFCRVCRRAIERIIDAYSQ
;
A
#
# COMPACT_ATOMS: atom_id res chain seq x y z
N SER A 1 2.77 -13.65 16.32
CA SER A 1 3.40 -13.72 17.67
C SER A 1 2.96 -12.58 18.59
N ARG A 2 2.69 -11.37 18.07
CA ARG A 2 2.40 -10.16 18.86
C ARG A 2 0.91 -9.86 19.13
N LYS A 3 -0.01 -10.79 18.82
CA LYS A 3 -1.47 -10.57 18.92
C LYS A 3 -1.93 -10.08 20.30
N LYS A 4 -1.28 -10.56 21.38
CA LYS A 4 -1.60 -10.20 22.76
C LYS A 4 -1.26 -8.75 23.11
N ASP A 5 -0.48 -8.07 22.27
CA ASP A 5 -0.03 -6.70 22.49
C ASP A 5 -1.03 -5.67 21.90
N PHE A 6 -2.15 -6.14 21.31
CA PHE A 6 -3.17 -5.31 20.69
C PHE A 6 -4.53 -5.48 21.36
N ASN A 7 -5.23 -4.36 21.54
CA ASN A 7 -6.67 -4.33 21.73
C ASN A 7 -7.32 -3.90 20.40
N VAL A 8 -8.36 -4.61 19.95
CA VAL A 8 -9.10 -4.26 18.73
C VAL A 8 -10.55 -4.02 19.11
N ARG A 9 -11.09 -2.87 18.67
CA ARG A 9 -12.49 -2.47 18.88
C ARG A 9 -13.10 -2.12 17.54
N ALA A 10 -14.31 -2.60 17.30
CA ALA A 10 -15.12 -2.17 16.16
C ALA A 10 -16.10 -1.08 16.64
N LEU A 11 -16.21 -0.02 15.85
CA LEU A 11 -17.22 1.02 16.04
C LEU A 11 -18.27 0.85 14.93
N ASP A 12 -19.46 0.38 15.29
CA ASP A 12 -20.55 0.20 14.35
C ASP A 12 -21.20 1.54 14.02
N LEU A 13 -20.92 2.06 12.83
CA LEU A 13 -21.48 3.32 12.33
C LEU A 13 -22.72 3.04 11.49
N ILE A 14 -23.84 3.65 11.86
CA ILE A 14 -25.09 3.53 11.11
C ILE A 14 -25.14 4.63 10.07
N GLU A 15 -25.14 4.22 8.79
CA GLU A 15 -25.28 5.13 7.66
C GLU A 15 -26.69 5.06 7.07
N ALA A 16 -27.19 6.19 6.57
CA ALA A 16 -28.51 6.26 5.94
C ALA A 16 -28.56 5.52 4.58
N GLN A 17 -27.42 5.34 3.93
CA GLN A 17 -27.28 4.69 2.63
C GLN A 17 -26.01 3.81 2.63
N SER A 18 -26.05 2.69 1.91
CA SER A 18 -24.91 1.79 1.75
C SER A 18 -23.82 2.44 0.90
N GLY A 19 -22.56 2.22 1.25
CA GLY A 19 -21.36 2.68 0.54
C GLY A 19 -21.03 4.17 0.75
N VAL A 20 -20.12 4.70 -0.08
CA VAL A 20 -19.46 6.00 0.19
C VAL A 20 -19.51 6.95 -1.01
N HIS A 21 -19.07 8.19 -0.82
CA HIS A 21 -19.06 9.17 -1.90
C HIS A 21 -18.05 8.78 -2.99
N ARG A 22 -18.52 8.79 -4.24
CA ARG A 22 -17.69 8.59 -5.44
C ARG A 22 -17.89 9.78 -6.38
N PRO A 23 -17.05 10.83 -6.27
CA PRO A 23 -17.25 12.09 -6.99
C PRO A 23 -17.38 11.95 -8.51
N ARG A 24 -16.74 10.92 -9.09
CA ARG A 24 -16.76 10.67 -10.54
C ARG A 24 -17.98 9.88 -11.04
N THR A 25 -18.86 9.37 -10.17
CA THR A 25 -20.02 8.56 -10.57
C THR A 25 -21.36 9.27 -10.37
N ASN A 26 -21.38 10.59 -10.13
CA ASN A 26 -22.57 11.37 -9.75
C ASN A 26 -23.31 10.79 -8.51
N ASP A 27 -22.60 10.04 -7.67
CA ASP A 27 -23.15 9.33 -6.52
C ASP A 27 -22.70 10.02 -5.22
N ASN A 28 -23.56 10.93 -4.76
CA ASN A 28 -23.29 11.78 -3.60
C ASN A 28 -23.81 11.13 -2.31
N ARG A 29 -22.99 10.29 -1.68
CA ARG A 29 -23.30 9.64 -0.40
C ARG A 29 -22.48 10.30 0.70
N ARG A 30 -23.14 10.91 1.68
CA ARG A 30 -22.45 11.50 2.82
C ARG A 30 -22.49 10.53 4.00
N THR A 31 -21.31 10.16 4.50
CA THR A 31 -21.17 9.24 5.64
C THR A 31 -20.83 9.96 6.95
N ALA A 32 -20.86 9.24 8.06
CA ALA A 32 -20.40 9.67 9.37
C ALA A 32 -18.92 10.04 9.36
N THR A 33 -18.06 9.33 8.63
CA THR A 33 -16.61 9.64 8.57
C THR A 33 -16.23 10.62 7.45
N GLY A 34 -17.11 10.84 6.47
CA GLY A 34 -16.82 11.71 5.32
C GLY A 34 -15.83 11.11 4.32
N VAL A 35 -15.52 9.81 4.45
CA VAL A 35 -14.62 9.09 3.55
C VAL A 35 -15.15 9.09 2.10
N GLN A 36 -14.25 9.26 1.13
CA GLN A 36 -14.59 9.32 -0.29
C GLN A 36 -13.47 8.79 -1.18
N TYR A 37 -13.83 8.35 -2.38
CA TYR A 37 -12.88 8.05 -3.46
C TYR A 37 -12.37 9.35 -4.13
N ASN A 38 -11.40 9.21 -5.04
CA ASN A 38 -10.90 10.28 -5.89
C ASN A 38 -10.16 11.39 -5.12
N ILE A 39 -9.52 11.06 -4.01
CA ILE A 39 -8.64 12.00 -3.31
C ILE A 39 -7.52 12.43 -4.27
N PHE A 40 -7.37 13.74 -4.44
CA PHE A 40 -6.45 14.36 -5.42
C PHE A 40 -6.63 13.85 -6.86
N ASP A 41 -7.85 13.46 -7.22
CA ASP A 41 -8.22 12.88 -8.52
C ASP A 41 -7.60 11.50 -8.81
N SER A 42 -7.02 10.84 -7.81
CA SER A 42 -6.59 9.44 -7.92
C SER A 42 -7.78 8.49 -7.71
N GLU A 43 -8.15 7.75 -8.76
CA GLU A 43 -9.36 6.90 -8.80
C GLU A 43 -9.55 5.99 -7.60
N ARG A 44 -8.48 5.39 -7.08
CA ARG A 44 -8.53 4.39 -6.01
C ARG A 44 -8.09 4.93 -4.66
N TYR A 45 -7.74 6.22 -4.59
CA TYR A 45 -7.30 6.81 -3.34
C TYR A 45 -8.52 7.20 -2.50
N VAL A 46 -8.67 6.51 -1.38
CA VAL A 46 -9.83 6.59 -0.50
C VAL A 46 -9.35 7.10 0.85
N LEU A 47 -9.82 8.28 1.26
CA LEU A 47 -9.53 8.89 2.56
C LEU A 47 -10.70 9.78 2.98
N THR A 48 -10.67 10.26 4.22
CA THR A 48 -11.46 11.44 4.61
C THR A 48 -10.57 12.68 4.71
N LEU A 49 -11.11 13.81 4.27
CA LEU A 49 -10.52 15.13 4.49
C LEU A 49 -11.15 15.84 5.71
N ASP A 50 -12.18 15.24 6.31
CA ASP A 50 -12.88 15.78 7.48
C ASP A 50 -12.37 15.11 8.76
N ASP A 51 -11.14 15.51 9.11
CA ASP A 51 -10.41 14.97 10.26
C ASP A 51 -11.17 15.13 11.58
N HIS A 52 -11.78 16.29 11.79
CA HIS A 52 -12.57 16.56 12.99
C HIS A 52 -13.69 15.56 13.15
N ARG A 53 -14.48 15.33 12.10
CA ARG A 53 -15.61 14.41 12.13
C ARG A 53 -15.16 12.96 12.30
N MET A 54 -14.04 12.58 11.66
CA MET A 54 -13.42 11.27 11.86
C MET A 54 -13.01 11.07 13.33
N ARG A 55 -12.33 12.04 13.95
CA ARG A 55 -11.88 11.99 15.34
C ARG A 55 -13.03 12.04 16.33
N ASP A 56 -14.10 12.80 16.04
CA ASP A 56 -15.33 12.81 16.84
C ASP A 56 -15.96 11.40 16.88
N VAL A 57 -16.05 10.72 15.74
CA VAL A 57 -16.54 9.33 15.67
C VAL A 57 -15.62 8.40 16.48
N ALA A 58 -14.31 8.47 16.23
CA ALA A 58 -13.31 7.61 16.88
C ALA A 58 -13.27 7.80 18.41
N SER A 59 -13.61 8.99 18.92
CA SER A 59 -13.67 9.30 20.35
C SER A 59 -14.67 8.45 21.14
N SER A 60 -15.54 7.70 20.46
CA SER A 60 -16.47 6.74 21.06
C SER A 60 -15.78 5.57 21.78
N ALA A 61 -14.49 5.34 21.54
CA ALA A 61 -13.68 4.39 22.30
C ALA A 61 -12.21 4.86 22.42
N PRO A 62 -11.47 4.40 23.44
CA PRO A 62 -10.02 4.60 23.48
C PRO A 62 -9.34 3.94 22.27
N TYR A 63 -8.49 4.69 21.58
CA TYR A 63 -7.73 4.22 20.42
C TYR A 63 -6.38 4.95 20.32
N ASP A 64 -5.39 4.28 19.71
CA ASP A 64 -4.10 4.86 19.30
C ASP A 64 -3.98 4.93 17.76
N PHE A 65 -4.53 3.91 17.09
CA PHE A 65 -4.55 3.77 15.63
C PHE A 65 -5.99 3.55 15.16
N LEU A 66 -6.29 3.97 13.94
CA LEU A 66 -7.62 3.82 13.36
C LEU A 66 -7.55 3.25 11.94
N GLU A 67 -8.58 2.49 11.59
CA GLU A 67 -8.77 1.92 10.27
C GLU A 67 -10.25 2.06 9.89
N ILE A 68 -10.53 2.62 8.72
CA ILE A 68 -11.88 2.87 8.23
C ILE A 68 -12.23 1.81 7.19
N LEU A 69 -13.15 0.93 7.54
CA LEU A 69 -13.69 -0.07 6.64
C LEU A 69 -14.74 0.54 5.71
N VAL A 70 -14.47 0.50 4.40
CA VAL A 70 -15.29 1.13 3.37
C VAL A 70 -16.14 0.07 2.67
N ASN A 71 -17.46 0.16 2.84
CA ASN A 71 -18.44 -0.75 2.23
C ASN A 71 -18.61 -0.50 0.72
N GLU A 72 -17.60 -0.86 -0.06
CA GLU A 72 -17.59 -0.76 -1.52
C GLU A 72 -16.88 -1.94 -2.16
N LYS A 73 -17.34 -2.31 -3.36
CA LYS A 73 -16.72 -3.34 -4.20
C LYS A 73 -15.50 -2.82 -4.97
N GLN A 74 -15.50 -1.53 -5.28
CA GLN A 74 -14.43 -0.91 -6.05
C GLN A 74 -13.14 -0.93 -5.23
N TYR A 75 -12.09 -1.51 -5.80
CA TYR A 75 -10.75 -1.50 -5.19
C TYR A 75 -10.35 -0.06 -4.81
N GLY A 76 -9.99 0.14 -3.55
CA GLY A 76 -9.46 1.41 -3.07
C GLY A 76 -9.10 1.39 -1.59
N GLY A 77 -8.19 2.29 -1.23
CA GLY A 77 -7.67 2.43 0.11
C GLY A 77 -6.76 3.65 0.21
N GLY A 78 -6.18 3.83 1.39
CA GLY A 78 -5.14 4.83 1.61
C GLY A 78 -4.70 4.83 3.06
N GLY A 79 -3.40 4.93 3.30
CA GLY A 79 -2.79 4.95 4.62
C GLY A 79 -1.81 6.10 4.79
N ILE A 80 -1.93 6.83 5.89
CA ILE A 80 -1.04 7.92 6.27
C ILE A 80 -0.57 7.71 7.71
N PHE A 81 0.75 7.73 7.89
CA PHE A 81 1.39 7.49 9.18
C PHE A 81 0.80 8.37 10.30
N ASN A 82 0.31 7.74 11.38
CA ASN A 82 -0.32 8.36 12.54
C ASN A 82 -1.55 9.25 12.26
N ASP A 83 -2.14 9.20 11.07
CA ASP A 83 -3.36 9.94 10.75
C ASP A 83 -4.56 9.01 10.57
N GLN A 84 -4.59 8.29 9.46
CA GLN A 84 -5.70 7.40 9.10
C GLN A 84 -5.22 6.26 8.19
N ALA A 85 -5.97 5.17 8.17
CA ALA A 85 -5.96 4.18 7.10
C ALA A 85 -7.39 3.81 6.70
N THR A 86 -7.58 3.48 5.42
CA THR A 86 -8.86 3.00 4.89
C THR A 86 -8.67 1.82 3.96
N ALA A 87 -9.66 0.92 3.95
CA ALA A 87 -9.69 -0.22 3.06
C ALA A 87 -11.12 -0.54 2.61
N CYS A 88 -11.31 -0.73 1.30
CA CYS A 88 -12.55 -1.30 0.78
C CYS A 88 -12.70 -2.77 1.21
N VAL A 89 -13.89 -3.16 1.70
CA VAL A 89 -14.10 -4.51 2.27
C VAL A 89 -14.77 -5.53 1.35
N ASP A 90 -15.35 -5.09 0.24
CA ASP A 90 -16.08 -5.96 -0.71
C ASP A 90 -15.30 -6.21 -2.02
N SER A 91 -14.02 -5.82 -2.09
CA SER A 91 -13.14 -6.14 -3.23
C SER A 91 -12.44 -7.49 -3.02
N ALA A 92 -12.03 -8.14 -4.11
CA ALA A 92 -11.28 -9.40 -4.04
C ALA A 92 -9.92 -9.29 -3.30
N PHE A 93 -9.42 -8.07 -3.09
CA PHE A 93 -8.13 -7.77 -2.47
C PHE A 93 -8.28 -7.02 -1.13
N ALA A 94 -9.46 -7.05 -0.50
CA ALA A 94 -9.74 -6.33 0.75
C ALA A 94 -8.72 -6.60 1.86
N GLU A 95 -8.35 -7.88 2.08
CA GLU A 95 -7.36 -8.25 3.10
C GLU A 95 -5.97 -7.69 2.79
N TYR A 96 -5.57 -7.69 1.52
CA TYR A 96 -4.31 -7.09 1.09
C TYR A 96 -4.31 -5.58 1.37
N VAL A 97 -5.35 -4.87 0.92
CA VAL A 97 -5.45 -3.41 1.09
C VAL A 97 -5.41 -3.06 2.56
N PHE A 98 -6.22 -3.71 3.40
CA PHE A 98 -6.22 -3.48 4.84
C PHE A 98 -4.81 -3.56 5.45
N VAL A 99 -4.07 -4.65 5.17
CA VAL A 99 -2.76 -4.86 5.79
C VAL A 99 -1.71 -3.89 5.22
N HIS A 100 -1.77 -3.60 3.92
CA HIS A 100 -0.89 -2.65 3.25
C HIS A 100 -1.06 -1.23 3.80
N GLU A 101 -2.30 -0.73 3.82
CA GLU A 101 -2.60 0.64 4.27
C GLU A 101 -2.32 0.81 5.76
N PHE A 102 -2.61 -0.22 6.57
CA PHE A 102 -2.22 -0.24 7.97
C PHE A 102 -0.69 -0.24 8.15
N GLY A 103 0.08 -0.79 7.21
CA GLY A 103 1.54 -0.71 7.18
C GLY A 103 2.05 0.74 7.13
N HIS A 104 1.43 1.58 6.29
CA HIS A 104 1.71 3.02 6.25
C HIS A 104 1.31 3.70 7.55
N HIS A 105 0.05 3.51 7.96
CA HIS A 105 -0.52 4.19 9.11
C HIS A 105 0.18 3.87 10.44
N PHE A 106 0.48 2.58 10.65
CA PHE A 106 1.05 2.07 11.89
C PHE A 106 2.58 2.21 11.94
N ALA A 107 3.28 1.85 10.86
CA ALA A 107 4.73 1.65 10.88
C ALA A 107 5.52 2.58 9.97
N ALA A 108 4.88 3.58 9.37
CA ALA A 108 5.53 4.53 8.47
C ALA A 108 6.29 3.85 7.33
N LEU A 109 5.78 2.72 6.86
CA LEU A 109 6.39 2.04 5.72
C LEU A 109 6.12 2.88 4.47
N ALA A 110 7.13 3.08 3.64
CA ALA A 110 6.94 3.61 2.29
C ALA A 110 6.33 2.53 1.40
N ASP A 111 5.65 2.97 0.35
CA ASP A 111 5.41 2.09 -0.78
C ASP A 111 6.73 1.65 -1.40
N GLU A 112 6.83 0.36 -1.68
CA GLU A 112 7.98 -0.22 -2.37
C GLU A 112 7.73 -0.29 -3.88
N TYR A 113 6.50 -0.05 -4.35
CA TYR A 113 6.19 0.03 -5.78
C TYR A 113 6.52 1.38 -6.39
N TYR A 114 6.77 1.34 -7.71
CA TYR A 114 7.26 2.50 -8.44
C TYR A 114 6.68 2.70 -9.84
N THR A 115 5.87 1.75 -10.33
CA THR A 115 5.24 1.80 -11.66
C THR A 115 3.79 2.31 -11.62
N SER A 116 3.20 2.41 -10.44
CA SER A 116 1.83 2.88 -10.24
C SER A 116 1.73 4.40 -10.43
N PRO A 117 0.63 4.92 -11.02
CA PRO A 117 0.37 6.34 -11.04
C PRO A 117 0.13 6.87 -9.62
N VAL A 118 0.72 8.02 -9.31
CA VAL A 118 0.55 8.73 -8.03
C VAL A 118 -0.08 10.10 -8.22
N ALA A 119 -0.66 10.62 -7.13
CA ALA A 119 -1.31 11.93 -7.13
C ALA A 119 -0.35 13.13 -6.97
N TYR A 120 0.94 12.87 -6.74
CA TYR A 120 1.95 13.92 -6.53
C TYR A 120 3.12 13.76 -7.49
N THR A 121 3.91 14.83 -7.62
CA THR A 121 5.04 14.87 -8.56
C THR A 121 6.19 14.00 -8.05
N THR A 122 6.55 12.97 -8.82
CA THR A 122 7.82 12.26 -8.70
C THR A 122 8.90 13.03 -9.45
N SER A 123 10.15 12.97 -8.97
CA SER A 123 11.24 13.70 -9.63
C SER A 123 11.75 12.97 -10.87
N GLY A 124 11.66 11.63 -10.89
CA GLY A 124 12.28 10.79 -11.91
C GLY A 124 13.80 10.94 -11.95
N ALA A 125 14.40 11.52 -10.90
CA ALA A 125 15.81 11.76 -10.81
C ALA A 125 16.57 10.45 -10.55
N ALA A 126 17.89 10.48 -10.72
CA ALA A 126 18.75 9.38 -10.29
C ALA A 126 19.22 9.54 -8.84
N GLU A 127 19.07 10.74 -8.28
CA GLU A 127 19.53 11.11 -6.94
C GLU A 127 18.37 11.69 -6.15
N HIS A 128 18.25 11.22 -4.90
CA HIS A 128 17.18 11.60 -3.99
C HIS A 128 17.76 11.86 -2.60
N PRO A 129 17.14 12.72 -1.79
CA PRO A 129 17.43 12.77 -0.36
C PRO A 129 17.11 11.40 0.27
N GLU A 130 17.86 11.03 1.31
CA GLU A 130 17.61 9.80 2.04
C GLU A 130 16.20 9.83 2.66
N PRO A 131 15.29 8.89 2.32
CA PRO A 131 13.95 8.85 2.90
C PRO A 131 14.01 8.65 4.41
N TRP A 132 12.98 9.04 5.15
CA TRP A 132 12.93 8.76 6.59
C TRP A 132 12.28 7.39 6.87
N GLU A 133 11.48 6.90 5.92
CA GLU A 133 10.82 5.61 5.95
C GLU A 133 11.86 4.47 6.01
N PRO A 134 11.61 3.43 6.82
CA PRO A 134 12.63 2.43 7.13
C PRO A 134 12.87 1.42 6.01
N ASN A 135 11.95 1.27 5.06
CA ASN A 135 11.98 0.27 3.97
C ASN A 135 12.28 0.87 2.59
N ALA A 136 12.75 2.10 2.52
CA ALA A 136 13.31 2.70 1.29
C ALA A 136 14.66 3.34 1.60
N THR A 137 15.57 3.41 0.63
CA THR A 137 16.89 4.07 0.78
C THR A 137 17.29 4.75 -0.53
N ALA A 138 17.98 5.89 -0.46
CA ALA A 138 18.65 6.50 -1.60
C ALA A 138 20.11 6.02 -1.72
N ASN A 139 20.62 5.29 -0.73
CA ASN A 139 21.97 4.74 -0.70
C ASN A 139 21.96 3.21 -0.87
N ALA A 140 22.16 2.74 -2.11
CA ALA A 140 22.22 1.31 -2.42
C ALA A 140 23.46 0.62 -1.85
N ALA A 141 24.60 1.32 -1.78
CA ALA A 141 25.87 0.74 -1.33
C ALA A 141 25.89 0.54 0.19
N HIS A 142 25.17 1.38 0.93
CA HIS A 142 25.05 1.33 2.38
C HIS A 142 23.58 1.56 2.80
N PRO A 143 22.69 0.56 2.55
CA PRO A 143 21.28 0.70 2.87
C PRO A 143 21.05 0.81 4.39
N LYS A 144 19.87 1.30 4.78
CA LYS A 144 19.47 1.45 6.19
C LYS A 144 19.43 0.14 6.99
N TRP A 145 19.42 -1.00 6.31
CA TRP A 145 19.23 -2.33 6.88
C TRP A 145 20.45 -3.23 6.67
N THR A 146 20.52 -4.29 7.46
CA THR A 146 21.54 -5.33 7.30
C THR A 146 21.20 -6.23 6.11
N VAL A 147 22.15 -6.33 5.19
CA VAL A 147 22.05 -7.15 3.97
C VAL A 147 22.51 -8.59 4.26
N ASP A 148 21.89 -9.57 3.61
CA ASP A 148 22.32 -10.97 3.75
C ASP A 148 23.74 -11.16 3.18
N PRO A 149 24.54 -12.08 3.73
CA PRO A 149 25.85 -12.41 3.15
C PRO A 149 25.75 -12.78 1.66
N ASP A 150 26.77 -12.38 0.90
CA ASP A 150 26.94 -12.69 -0.54
C ASP A 150 25.87 -12.12 -1.48
N VAL A 151 25.01 -11.21 -1.00
CA VAL A 151 24.09 -10.44 -1.84
C VAL A 151 24.79 -9.16 -2.35
N PRO A 152 24.95 -8.98 -3.67
CA PRO A 152 25.59 -7.78 -4.21
C PRO A 152 24.71 -6.54 -4.02
N LEU A 153 25.37 -5.37 -3.98
CA LEU A 153 24.74 -4.06 -3.83
C LEU A 153 25.14 -3.13 -4.99
N PRO A 154 24.19 -2.51 -5.71
CA PRO A 154 22.76 -2.81 -5.69
C PRO A 154 22.47 -4.26 -6.12
N THR A 155 21.37 -4.82 -5.63
CA THR A 155 21.00 -6.21 -5.90
C THR A 155 20.30 -6.33 -7.24
N PRO A 156 20.85 -7.09 -8.21
CA PRO A 156 20.25 -7.20 -9.53
C PRO A 156 19.00 -8.09 -9.47
N TRP A 157 18.02 -7.75 -10.29
CA TRP A 157 16.76 -8.46 -10.49
C TRP A 157 16.22 -8.14 -11.88
N ASP A 158 15.25 -8.90 -12.40
CA ASP A 158 14.72 -8.71 -13.76
C ASP A 158 13.71 -7.54 -13.84
N LYS A 159 14.22 -6.34 -13.53
CA LYS A 159 13.46 -5.09 -13.46
C LYS A 159 12.79 -4.72 -14.78
N GLU A 160 13.48 -4.91 -15.90
CA GLU A 160 12.96 -4.58 -17.24
C GLU A 160 11.76 -5.47 -17.60
N GLU A 161 11.82 -6.76 -17.27
CA GLU A 161 10.71 -7.69 -17.50
C GLU A 161 9.49 -7.31 -16.65
N PHE A 162 9.72 -6.99 -15.37
CA PHE A 162 8.67 -6.51 -14.47
C PHE A 162 8.02 -5.21 -14.96
N GLU A 163 8.81 -4.20 -15.32
CA GLU A 163 8.31 -2.90 -15.80
C GLU A 163 7.46 -3.04 -17.05
N LYS A 164 7.92 -3.85 -18.01
CA LYS A 164 7.16 -4.13 -19.24
C LYS A 164 5.80 -4.73 -18.95
N HIS A 165 5.72 -5.72 -18.05
CA HIS A 165 4.46 -6.31 -17.63
C HIS A 165 3.57 -5.31 -16.90
N SER A 166 4.13 -4.60 -15.91
CA SER A 166 3.38 -3.62 -15.11
C SER A 166 2.77 -2.52 -15.97
N HIS A 167 3.52 -1.98 -16.94
CA HIS A 167 2.98 -0.99 -17.88
C HIS A 167 1.84 -1.54 -18.76
N ALA A 168 1.91 -2.81 -19.17
CA ALA A 168 0.83 -3.46 -19.90
C ALA A 168 -0.44 -3.61 -19.04
N ILE A 169 -0.28 -3.99 -17.76
CA ILE A 169 -1.41 -4.06 -16.83
C ILE A 169 -2.02 -2.69 -16.57
N GLN A 170 -1.22 -1.63 -16.39
CA GLN A 170 -1.75 -0.27 -16.22
C GLN A 170 -2.54 0.21 -17.44
N ALA A 171 -2.08 -0.11 -18.66
CA ALA A 171 -2.80 0.22 -19.89
C ALA A 171 -4.15 -0.53 -19.96
N GLU A 172 -4.17 -1.82 -19.59
CA GLU A 172 -5.38 -2.62 -19.58
C GLU A 172 -6.37 -2.14 -18.51
N ARG A 173 -5.88 -1.81 -17.31
CA ARG A 173 -6.68 -1.18 -16.26
C ARG A 173 -7.31 0.12 -16.73
N ALA A 174 -6.55 0.99 -17.40
CA ALA A 174 -7.08 2.24 -17.96
C ALA A 174 -8.18 1.97 -19.00
N ARG A 175 -8.01 0.94 -19.85
CA ARG A 175 -9.01 0.51 -20.83
C ARG A 175 -10.30 0.02 -20.15
N LEU A 176 -10.19 -0.86 -19.15
CA LEU A 176 -11.34 -1.39 -18.41
C LEU A 176 -12.12 -0.27 -17.70
N ARG A 177 -11.41 0.68 -17.09
CA ARG A 177 -12.03 1.86 -16.46
C ARG A 177 -12.72 2.77 -17.48
N ALA A 178 -12.08 3.06 -18.62
CA ALA A 178 -12.70 3.87 -19.67
C ALA A 178 -13.95 3.20 -20.27
N ALA A 179 -14.00 1.87 -20.27
CA ALA A 179 -15.15 1.09 -20.71
C ALA A 179 -16.26 0.95 -19.66
N ASN A 180 -16.06 1.46 -18.44
CA ASN A 180 -16.92 1.20 -17.28
C ASN A 180 -17.17 -0.31 -17.05
N ALA A 181 -16.12 -1.12 -17.22
CA ALA A 181 -16.19 -2.55 -16.98
C ALA A 181 -16.56 -2.84 -15.50
N PRO A 182 -17.30 -3.92 -15.23
CA PRO A 182 -17.64 -4.30 -13.86
C PRO A 182 -16.37 -4.62 -13.03
N GLU A 183 -16.42 -4.38 -11.71
CA GLU A 183 -15.28 -4.63 -10.81
C GLU A 183 -14.76 -6.06 -10.89
N SER A 184 -15.61 -7.05 -11.21
CA SER A 184 -15.17 -8.45 -11.40
C SER A 184 -14.14 -8.64 -12.53
N GLU A 185 -14.17 -7.80 -13.58
CA GLU A 185 -13.14 -7.83 -14.62
C GLU A 185 -11.82 -7.20 -14.14
N MET A 186 -11.89 -6.17 -13.31
CA MET A 186 -10.72 -5.58 -12.65
C MET A 186 -10.09 -6.54 -11.64
N ASP A 187 -10.91 -7.21 -10.82
CA ASP A 187 -10.46 -8.23 -9.86
C ASP A 187 -9.76 -9.39 -10.58
N LYS A 188 -10.30 -9.81 -11.74
CA LYS A 188 -9.66 -10.82 -12.58
C LYS A 188 -8.29 -10.35 -13.08
N LEU A 189 -8.19 -9.12 -13.59
CA LEU A 189 -6.92 -8.55 -14.04
C LEU A 189 -5.87 -8.52 -12.91
N PHE A 190 -6.25 -8.06 -11.71
CA PHE A 190 -5.35 -8.04 -10.56
C PHE A 190 -4.97 -9.45 -10.07
N THR A 191 -5.86 -10.43 -10.23
CA THR A 191 -5.55 -11.83 -9.91
C THR A 191 -4.51 -12.41 -10.86
N GLU A 192 -4.68 -12.18 -12.17
CA GLU A 192 -3.72 -12.61 -13.20
C GLU A 192 -2.36 -11.88 -13.06
N GLU A 193 -2.38 -10.59 -12.75
CA GLU A 193 -1.19 -9.79 -12.41
C GLU A 193 -0.46 -10.40 -11.21
N ARG A 194 -1.18 -10.65 -10.10
CA ARG A 194 -0.62 -11.27 -8.89
C ARG A 194 0.04 -12.60 -9.21
N GLU A 195 -0.65 -13.52 -9.89
CA GLU A 195 -0.10 -14.84 -10.24
C GLU A 195 1.21 -14.75 -11.06
N TRP A 196 1.27 -13.79 -11.98
CA TRP A 196 2.46 -13.55 -12.79
C TRP A 196 3.59 -12.95 -11.96
N GLU A 197 3.30 -11.93 -11.14
CA GLU A 197 4.26 -11.26 -10.25
C GLU A 197 4.86 -12.27 -9.24
N THR A 198 4.02 -13.08 -8.58
CA THR A 198 4.45 -14.15 -7.67
C THR A 198 5.46 -15.07 -8.33
N LYS A 199 5.16 -15.51 -9.57
CA LYS A 199 6.01 -16.42 -10.32
C LYS A 199 7.33 -15.77 -10.70
N LEU A 200 7.29 -14.55 -11.25
CA LEU A 200 8.50 -13.84 -11.66
C LEU A 200 9.38 -13.61 -10.44
N LEU A 201 8.88 -12.90 -9.43
CA LEU A 201 9.66 -12.43 -8.29
C LEU A 201 10.13 -13.60 -7.41
N GLY A 202 9.31 -14.64 -7.25
CA GLY A 202 9.66 -15.84 -6.51
C GLY A 202 10.73 -16.72 -7.18
N SER A 203 10.89 -16.61 -8.51
CA SER A 203 11.90 -17.41 -9.25
C SER A 203 13.30 -16.77 -9.30
N GLN A 204 13.42 -15.54 -8.81
CA GLN A 204 14.64 -14.73 -8.94
C GLN A 204 15.79 -15.27 -8.08
N LYS A 205 17.02 -15.06 -8.55
CA LYS A 205 18.24 -15.54 -7.87
C LYS A 205 18.32 -15.12 -6.39
N TYR A 206 17.86 -13.91 -6.07
CA TYR A 206 17.88 -13.35 -4.73
C TYR A 206 16.49 -13.25 -4.08
N ALA A 207 15.53 -14.06 -4.54
CA ALA A 207 14.21 -14.17 -3.90
C ALA A 207 14.35 -14.51 -2.41
N GLY A 208 13.59 -13.81 -1.56
CA GLY A 208 13.64 -13.99 -0.11
C GLY A 208 14.90 -13.47 0.59
N LYS A 209 15.91 -12.97 -0.15
CA LYS A 209 17.11 -12.35 0.42
C LYS A 209 16.88 -10.88 0.75
N VAL A 210 17.61 -10.36 1.73
CA VAL A 210 17.66 -8.92 2.02
C VAL A 210 18.86 -8.32 1.29
N GLY A 211 18.59 -7.33 0.45
CA GLY A 211 19.53 -6.65 -0.44
C GLY A 211 19.12 -5.19 -0.65
N ALA A 212 19.47 -4.58 -1.77
CA ALA A 212 18.97 -3.26 -2.16
C ALA A 212 18.50 -3.32 -3.63
N PHE A 213 17.21 -3.53 -3.84
CA PHE A 213 16.60 -3.72 -5.16
C PHE A 213 16.11 -2.36 -5.69
N GLU A 214 16.61 -1.93 -6.85
CA GLU A 214 16.25 -0.62 -7.41
C GLU A 214 14.77 -0.56 -7.79
N GLY A 215 14.16 0.60 -7.53
CA GLY A 215 12.74 0.85 -7.69
C GLY A 215 12.02 0.76 -6.35
N ALA A 216 11.62 1.93 -5.83
CA ALA A 216 10.89 2.08 -4.56
C ALA A 216 10.26 3.47 -4.47
N ALA A 217 9.25 3.64 -3.62
CA ALA A 217 8.63 4.92 -3.29
C ALA A 217 8.32 5.77 -4.54
N TYR A 218 7.67 5.15 -5.52
CA TYR A 218 7.22 5.80 -6.75
C TYR A 218 8.34 6.26 -7.71
N GLU A 219 9.60 5.98 -7.36
CA GLU A 219 10.78 6.31 -8.16
C GLU A 219 11.38 5.04 -8.75
N ALA A 220 11.42 4.97 -10.08
CA ALA A 220 11.94 3.81 -10.80
C ALA A 220 13.47 3.69 -10.74
N ARG A 221 14.18 4.75 -10.32
CA ARG A 221 15.64 4.83 -10.25
C ARG A 221 16.05 5.57 -8.99
N GLY A 222 17.28 5.32 -8.51
CA GLY A 222 17.86 6.07 -7.40
C GLY A 222 17.31 5.76 -6.00
N LEU A 223 16.12 5.14 -5.90
CA LEU A 223 15.59 4.57 -4.66
C LEU A 223 15.57 3.04 -4.70
N TYR A 224 15.77 2.44 -3.54
CA TYR A 224 15.92 0.99 -3.38
C TYR A 224 15.06 0.46 -2.23
N ARG A 225 14.50 -0.75 -2.42
CA ARG A 225 13.74 -1.50 -1.42
C ARG A 225 14.54 -2.71 -0.87
N PRO A 226 14.20 -3.22 0.32
CA PRO A 226 15.02 -4.20 1.04
C PRO A 226 14.94 -5.63 0.51
N GLN A 227 13.83 -6.03 -0.09
CA GLN A 227 13.65 -7.36 -0.66
C GLN A 227 13.00 -7.25 -2.03
N ILE A 228 13.15 -8.29 -2.85
CA ILE A 228 12.60 -8.27 -4.20
C ILE A 228 11.07 -8.13 -4.19
N ASP A 229 10.42 -8.64 -3.14
CA ASP A 229 8.99 -8.60 -2.94
C ASP A 229 8.61 -8.40 -1.48
N CYS A 230 7.45 -7.78 -1.29
CA CYS A 230 6.87 -7.33 -0.03
C CYS A 230 5.40 -6.98 -0.28
N ILE A 231 4.54 -7.07 0.72
CA ILE A 231 3.18 -6.52 0.64
C ILE A 231 3.16 -5.00 0.37
N MET A 232 4.25 -4.28 0.68
CA MET A 232 4.39 -2.86 0.31
C MET A 232 4.77 -2.67 -1.18
N PHE A 233 5.07 -3.75 -1.91
CA PHE A 233 5.46 -3.73 -3.32
C PHE A 233 4.37 -4.27 -4.24
N THR A 234 3.92 -5.51 -4.01
CA THR A 234 2.94 -6.18 -4.86
C THR A 234 1.76 -6.69 -4.05
N ARG A 235 0.71 -7.11 -4.77
CA ARG A 235 -0.46 -7.80 -4.20
C ARG A 235 -0.20 -9.29 -3.91
N ASP A 236 1.05 -9.73 -3.92
CA ASP A 236 1.43 -11.12 -3.65
C ASP A 236 1.23 -11.50 -2.16
N GLU A 237 1.20 -12.80 -1.90
CA GLU A 237 0.96 -13.43 -0.59
C GLU A 237 2.25 -13.61 0.23
N VAL A 238 3.37 -12.98 -0.17
CA VAL A 238 4.66 -13.04 0.54
C VAL A 238 4.65 -12.34 1.91
N GLY A 239 3.69 -11.44 2.13
CA GLY A 239 3.57 -10.63 3.34
C GLY A 239 4.68 -9.58 3.49
N PHE A 240 4.87 -9.07 4.71
CA PHE A 240 5.92 -8.07 4.97
C PHE A 240 7.32 -8.66 4.85
N CYS A 241 8.19 -7.95 4.11
CA CYS A 241 9.62 -8.25 4.05
C CYS A 241 10.27 -8.16 5.45
N ARG A 242 11.45 -8.73 5.63
CA ARG A 242 12.16 -8.77 6.93
C ARG A 242 12.42 -7.38 7.52
N VAL A 243 12.64 -6.38 6.68
CA VAL A 243 12.88 -5.00 7.14
C VAL A 243 11.57 -4.34 7.60
N CYS A 244 10.48 -4.49 6.84
CA CYS A 244 9.15 -4.04 7.25
C CYS A 244 8.68 -4.71 8.54
N ARG A 245 8.87 -6.04 8.67
CA ARG A 245 8.57 -6.77 9.91
C ARG A 245 9.31 -6.19 11.12
N ARG A 246 10.60 -5.92 10.98
CA ARG A 246 11.40 -5.32 12.05
C ARG A 246 10.93 -3.89 12.39
N ALA A 247 10.53 -3.10 11.39
CA ALA A 247 9.99 -1.76 11.63
C ALA A 247 8.66 -1.83 12.40
N ILE A 248 7.75 -2.71 11.99
CA ILE A 248 6.48 -2.97 12.69
C ILE A 248 6.74 -3.43 14.12
N GLU A 249 7.65 -4.38 14.34
CA GLU A 249 8.00 -4.86 15.69
C GLU A 249 8.51 -3.73 16.60
N ARG A 250 9.30 -2.79 16.06
CA ARG A 250 9.76 -1.62 16.82
C ARG A 250 8.63 -0.69 17.24
N ILE A 251 7.61 -0.49 16.39
CA ILE A 251 6.45 0.31 16.77
C ILE A 251 5.64 -0.43 17.84
N ILE A 252 5.40 -1.74 17.68
CA ILE A 252 4.73 -2.53 18.71
C ILE A 252 5.47 -2.41 20.04
N ASP A 253 6.80 -2.58 20.04
CA ASP A 253 7.62 -2.43 21.25
C ASP A 253 7.53 -1.02 21.85
N ALA A 254 7.34 0.03 21.05
CA ALA A 254 7.24 1.40 21.54
C ALA A 254 5.88 1.67 22.24
N TYR A 255 4.79 1.03 21.80
CA TYR A 255 3.44 1.25 22.32
C TYR A 255 2.97 0.22 23.35
N SER A 256 3.66 -0.92 23.48
CA SER A 256 3.24 -2.04 24.36
C SER A 256 4.17 -2.29 25.55
N GLN A 257 5.09 -1.37 25.83
CA GLN A 257 5.94 -1.39 27.04
C GLN A 257 5.17 -1.03 28.31
#